data_AF-A0A7U7G9R6-F1
#
_entry.id   AF-A0A7U7G9R6-F1
#
_cell.length_a   1.000
_cell.length_b   1.000
_cell.length_c   1.000
_cell.angle_alpha   90.00
_cell.angle_beta   90.00
_cell.angle_gamma   90.00
#
_symmetry.space_group_name_H-M   'P 1'
#
loop_
_entity.id
_entity.type
_entity.pdbx_description
1 polymer ?
#
loop_
_entity_poly.entity_id
_entity_poly.type
_entity_poly.pdbx_seq_one_letter_code
_entity_poly.pdbx_strand_id
1 'polypeptide(L)'
;MNTLQEAINTLQQRGCKPVKAGDGYQAYCPIHEADSQGHSPSLTLKAGDKTPIVVYCHAGCEGTAILKALGIDTPRTGNPRIVATYPFKDANGIVVFEKVRREPKDFRIRHQPINGAAWVWKKPELSSYPLYRLPEVLSAKVPGHPIYFVEGEKDADRLTGLGLVATTNFEGASEKAKKPKWRTEYSEQLSGAARVVLIPDNDEPGQAHMLNIARQLRGKVTELRWLELPGLPIKGDVSDWLNQGHTVAELFALAEQAPGADSVITPADLPLEEERPHGLARPATVRVVVGELPEATDQAEAALIQHCAELYQRSGYLCRISHQQAATVRGITRPRGAVTISPLDRDSLLDRLNRFIRWEKWNEKEEDYKRCHAPAAIAQTLLARSGSWHFPPLIGVVSAPTLRPDGSILDQPGYDKTTGLFFDAQNEVFPPIPADPSPEAGRSALQFLKDELFNRRCLNSDRPEDQGFSFTNDSDRSAALAALLTALVRPSLPTAPIFLATATRAGSAKSLLMDVPALVATGRPATIFDLGADADEVEKRMLSVLLAGDSVINLDNLEVPLSGATLCKALSSETITGRLLGFNKVATVPTCALFLATGNNTQVTGDMTRRVVICNL
;
A
#
# COMPACT_ATOMS: atom_id res chain seq x y z
N MET A 1 45.02 -0.04 -35.15
CA MET A 1 44.46 1.31 -35.30
C MET A 1 43.09 1.33 -34.68
N ASN A 2 42.71 2.39 -33.98
CA ASN A 2 41.47 2.43 -33.20
C ASN A 2 40.29 2.72 -34.15
N THR A 3 39.51 1.69 -34.51
CA THR A 3 38.38 1.78 -35.44
C THR A 3 37.32 2.81 -35.01
N LEU A 4 37.18 3.05 -33.70
CA LEU A 4 36.33 4.13 -33.18
C LEU A 4 36.90 5.52 -33.52
N GLN A 5 38.21 5.71 -33.43
CA GLN A 5 38.86 6.98 -33.78
C GLN A 5 38.76 7.27 -35.28
N GLU A 6 38.88 6.24 -36.13
CA GLU A 6 38.66 6.36 -37.57
C GLU A 6 37.22 6.77 -37.89
N ALA A 7 36.23 6.17 -37.22
CA ALA A 7 34.83 6.54 -37.35
C ALA A 7 34.58 8.00 -36.97
N ILE A 8 35.19 8.48 -35.87
CA ILE A 8 35.08 9.87 -35.40
C ILE A 8 35.70 10.82 -36.43
N ASN A 9 36.87 10.49 -36.97
CA ASN A 9 37.53 11.31 -37.98
C ASN A 9 36.67 11.40 -39.26
N THR A 10 36.06 10.29 -39.71
CA THR A 10 35.14 10.29 -40.86
C THR A 10 33.90 11.14 -40.61
N LEU A 11 33.33 11.11 -39.39
CA LEU A 11 32.20 11.98 -39.01
C LEU A 11 32.59 13.46 -39.04
N GLN A 12 33.78 13.82 -38.55
CA GLN A 12 34.28 15.20 -38.60
C GLN A 12 34.44 15.68 -40.05
N GLN A 13 35.01 14.87 -40.92
CA GLN A 13 35.18 15.18 -42.35
C GLN A 13 33.84 15.41 -43.06
N ARG A 14 32.78 14.72 -42.63
CA ARG A 14 31.42 14.84 -43.17
C ARG A 14 30.58 15.94 -42.50
N GLY A 15 31.19 16.81 -41.69
CA GLY A 15 30.47 17.89 -41.01
C GLY A 15 29.51 17.41 -39.91
N CYS A 16 29.60 16.14 -39.49
CA CYS A 16 28.66 15.52 -38.55
C CYS A 16 28.97 15.80 -37.06
N LYS A 17 29.89 16.72 -36.76
CA LYS A 17 30.21 17.27 -35.42
C LYS A 17 30.14 16.28 -34.25
N PRO A 18 30.99 15.22 -34.20
CA PRO A 18 31.02 14.32 -33.06
C PRO A 18 31.55 15.00 -31.78
N VAL A 19 30.80 14.88 -30.69
CA VAL A 19 31.11 15.39 -29.35
C VAL A 19 31.14 14.22 -28.37
N LYS A 20 32.10 14.22 -27.45
CA LYS A 20 32.23 13.15 -26.46
C LYS A 20 31.05 13.18 -25.47
N ALA A 21 30.43 12.03 -25.23
CA ALA A 21 29.30 11.86 -24.32
C ALA A 21 29.42 10.52 -23.59
N GLY A 22 29.71 10.55 -22.28
CA GLY A 22 29.90 9.33 -21.47
C GLY A 22 31.07 8.45 -21.94
N ASP A 23 30.80 7.15 -22.12
CA ASP A 23 31.73 6.13 -22.64
C ASP A 23 31.84 6.14 -24.18
N GLY A 24 31.18 7.08 -24.87
CA GLY A 24 31.14 7.18 -26.32
C GLY A 24 31.10 8.60 -26.85
N TYR A 25 30.48 8.76 -28.02
CA TYR A 25 30.32 10.03 -28.73
C TYR A 25 28.88 10.19 -29.21
N GLN A 26 28.43 11.44 -29.27
CA GLN A 26 27.18 11.85 -29.90
C GLN A 26 27.50 12.72 -31.12
N ALA A 27 26.85 12.48 -32.25
CA ALA A 27 27.12 13.14 -33.52
C ALA A 27 25.83 13.31 -34.32
N TYR A 28 25.89 14.10 -35.39
CA TYR A 28 24.87 14.07 -36.43
C TYR A 28 24.97 12.78 -37.23
N CYS A 29 23.82 12.21 -37.58
CA CYS A 29 23.79 11.00 -38.38
C CYS A 29 24.26 11.29 -39.82
N PRO A 30 25.26 10.57 -40.36
CA PRO A 30 25.77 10.80 -41.71
C PRO A 30 24.80 10.38 -42.82
N ILE A 31 23.64 9.81 -42.46
CA ILE A 31 22.61 9.36 -43.39
C ILE A 31 21.54 10.44 -43.59
N HIS A 32 21.04 11.08 -42.52
CA HIS A 32 19.92 12.02 -42.61
C HIS A 32 20.18 13.42 -42.05
N GLU A 33 21.33 13.66 -41.40
CA GLU A 33 21.69 14.95 -40.78
C GLU A 33 23.01 15.53 -41.32
N ALA A 34 23.49 15.01 -42.45
CA ALA A 34 24.74 15.46 -43.07
C ALA A 34 24.63 16.84 -43.77
N ASP A 35 23.47 17.48 -43.74
CA ASP A 35 23.17 18.74 -44.45
C ASP A 35 23.44 20.02 -43.63
N SER A 36 23.87 19.88 -42.38
CA SER A 36 24.22 20.99 -41.47
C SER A 36 23.09 22.01 -41.19
N GLN A 37 21.82 21.66 -41.45
CA GLN A 37 20.67 22.45 -41.01
C GLN A 37 20.32 22.11 -39.53
N GLY A 38 19.59 22.99 -38.83
CA GLY A 38 19.47 23.04 -37.36
C GLY A 38 18.80 21.84 -36.66
N HIS A 39 19.39 20.65 -36.78
CA HIS A 39 18.96 19.41 -36.13
C HIS A 39 19.62 19.25 -34.75
N SER A 40 19.03 18.39 -33.90
CA SER A 40 19.70 17.86 -32.71
C SER A 40 20.46 16.58 -33.08
N PRO A 41 21.69 16.35 -32.58
CA PRO A 41 22.51 15.21 -32.97
C PRO A 41 21.87 13.88 -32.54
N SER A 42 21.53 13.03 -33.52
CA SER A 42 20.77 11.80 -33.29
C SER A 42 21.63 10.52 -33.27
N LEU A 43 22.91 10.58 -33.62
CA LEU A 43 23.80 9.42 -33.66
C LEU A 43 24.57 9.27 -32.36
N THR A 44 24.52 8.08 -31.76
CA THR A 44 25.43 7.64 -30.71
C THR A 44 26.39 6.59 -31.26
N LEU A 45 27.69 6.72 -30.97
CA LEU A 45 28.71 5.74 -31.36
C LEU A 45 29.68 5.46 -30.21
N LYS A 46 30.07 4.19 -30.03
CA LYS A 46 31.04 3.76 -29.00
C LYS A 46 31.76 2.47 -29.39
N ALA A 47 32.82 2.14 -28.67
CA ALA A 47 33.50 0.85 -28.83
C ALA A 47 32.57 -0.30 -28.40
N GLY A 48 32.61 -1.42 -29.13
CA GLY A 48 31.85 -2.62 -28.78
C GLY A 48 32.74 -3.73 -28.22
N ASP A 49 32.18 -4.59 -27.37
CA ASP A 49 32.91 -5.75 -26.81
C ASP A 49 33.04 -6.91 -27.81
N LYS A 50 32.11 -7.00 -28.76
CA LYS A 50 32.01 -8.09 -29.77
C LYS A 50 32.08 -7.60 -31.22
N THR A 51 32.00 -6.29 -31.43
CA THR A 51 32.11 -5.64 -32.74
C THR A 51 33.04 -4.44 -32.61
N PRO A 52 33.81 -4.08 -33.65
CA PRO A 52 34.80 -2.99 -33.55
C PRO A 52 34.20 -1.64 -33.12
N ILE A 53 32.94 -1.39 -33.47
CA ILE A 53 32.17 -0.21 -33.08
C ILE A 53 30.68 -0.58 -32.98
N VAL A 54 29.94 0.13 -32.13
CA VAL A 54 28.48 0.09 -32.06
C VAL A 54 27.96 1.48 -32.42
N VAL A 55 26.98 1.54 -33.32
CA VAL A 55 26.32 2.78 -33.77
C VAL A 55 24.83 2.67 -33.56
N TYR A 56 24.19 3.75 -33.10
CA TYR A 56 22.74 3.82 -32.92
C TYR A 56 22.22 5.22 -33.29
N CYS A 57 21.26 5.28 -34.20
CA CYS A 57 20.60 6.51 -34.59
C CYS A 57 19.22 6.59 -33.94
N HIS A 58 19.00 7.59 -33.08
CA HIS A 58 17.73 7.83 -32.38
C HIS A 58 16.59 8.27 -33.30
N ALA A 59 16.90 8.64 -34.55
CA ALA A 59 15.92 8.92 -35.60
C ALA A 59 15.58 7.70 -36.48
N GLY A 60 16.20 6.53 -36.24
CA GLY A 60 15.79 5.26 -36.85
C GLY A 60 16.56 4.79 -38.08
N CYS A 61 17.72 5.37 -38.42
CA CYS A 61 18.55 4.85 -39.52
C CYS A 61 19.16 3.47 -39.21
N GLU A 62 19.22 2.60 -40.21
CA GLU A 62 19.83 1.27 -40.04
C GLU A 62 21.35 1.37 -39.76
N GLY A 63 21.79 0.63 -38.73
CA GLY A 63 23.20 0.60 -38.31
C GLY A 63 24.17 0.15 -39.41
N THR A 64 23.77 -0.78 -40.27
CA THR A 64 24.56 -1.24 -41.42
C THR A 64 24.82 -0.13 -42.45
N ALA A 65 23.81 0.70 -42.73
CA ALA A 65 23.95 1.86 -43.61
C ALA A 65 24.88 2.91 -43.00
N ILE A 66 24.79 3.13 -41.68
CA ILE A 66 25.68 4.05 -40.95
C ILE A 66 27.12 3.54 -40.99
N LEU A 67 27.37 2.26 -40.69
CA LEU A 67 28.71 1.66 -40.73
C LEU A 67 29.32 1.75 -42.14
N LYS A 68 28.52 1.49 -43.18
CA LYS A 68 28.93 1.67 -44.58
C LYS A 68 29.26 3.13 -44.89
N ALA A 69 28.47 4.09 -44.41
CA ALA A 69 28.76 5.51 -44.57
C ALA A 69 30.04 5.94 -43.83
N LEU A 70 30.42 5.23 -42.75
CA LEU A 70 31.66 5.43 -42.02
C LEU A 70 32.87 4.69 -42.63
N GLY A 71 32.67 3.92 -43.70
CA GLY A 71 33.73 3.13 -44.35
C GLY A 71 34.15 1.89 -43.58
N ILE A 72 33.30 1.41 -42.65
CA ILE A 72 33.60 0.25 -41.80
C ILE A 72 32.90 -0.98 -42.37
N ASP A 73 33.69 -1.89 -42.94
CA ASP A 73 33.23 -3.17 -43.46
C ASP A 73 33.15 -4.18 -42.31
N THR A 74 31.96 -4.72 -42.03
CA THR A 74 31.80 -5.75 -40.99
C THR A 74 31.98 -7.15 -41.59
N PRO A 75 32.85 -8.01 -41.02
CA PRO A 75 32.97 -9.38 -41.52
C PRO A 75 31.67 -10.15 -41.27
N ARG A 76 31.13 -10.78 -42.32
CA ARG A 76 30.01 -11.72 -42.23
C ARG A 76 30.45 -12.94 -41.43
N THR A 77 29.86 -13.16 -40.26
CA THR A 77 29.96 -14.45 -39.54
C THR A 77 29.49 -15.58 -40.46
N GLY A 78 30.30 -16.62 -40.65
CA GLY A 78 29.93 -17.80 -41.43
C GLY A 78 28.64 -18.45 -40.91
N ASN A 79 27.91 -19.14 -41.80
CA ASN A 79 26.64 -19.77 -41.44
C ASN A 79 26.84 -20.76 -40.27
N PRO A 80 26.04 -20.68 -39.19
CA PRO A 80 26.17 -21.58 -38.05
C PRO A 80 25.97 -23.05 -38.44
N ARG A 81 26.93 -23.93 -38.09
CA ARG A 81 26.83 -25.38 -38.33
C ARG A 81 26.26 -26.09 -37.11
N ILE A 82 25.33 -27.03 -37.30
CA ILE A 82 24.82 -27.90 -36.23
C ILE A 82 25.89 -28.94 -35.87
N VAL A 83 26.19 -29.09 -34.58
CA VAL A 83 27.18 -30.05 -34.05
C VAL A 83 26.59 -31.09 -33.10
N ALA A 84 25.41 -30.83 -32.51
CA ALA A 84 24.64 -31.83 -31.76
C ALA A 84 23.15 -31.48 -31.77
N THR A 85 22.31 -32.51 -31.66
CA THR A 85 20.85 -32.39 -31.60
C THR A 85 20.32 -33.25 -30.47
N TYR A 86 19.59 -32.64 -29.54
CA TYR A 86 19.05 -33.29 -28.35
C TYR A 86 17.51 -33.31 -28.43
N PRO A 87 16.90 -34.47 -28.75
CA PRO A 87 15.45 -34.59 -28.86
C PRO A 87 14.79 -34.70 -27.48
N PHE A 88 13.86 -33.79 -27.19
CA PHE A 88 13.00 -33.84 -26.01
C PHE A 88 11.72 -34.58 -26.35
N LYS A 89 11.46 -35.67 -25.62
CA LYS A 89 10.33 -36.57 -25.85
C LYS A 89 9.28 -36.42 -24.75
N ASP A 90 8.01 -36.52 -25.10
CA ASP A 90 6.94 -36.66 -24.12
C ASP A 90 6.96 -38.05 -23.44
N ALA A 91 6.02 -38.31 -22.53
CA ALA A 91 5.90 -39.58 -21.80
C ALA A 91 5.62 -40.79 -22.72
N ASN A 92 5.10 -40.57 -23.93
CA ASN A 92 4.83 -41.61 -24.92
C ASN A 92 6.05 -41.85 -25.85
N GLY A 93 7.14 -41.12 -25.66
CA GLY A 93 8.34 -41.22 -26.49
C GLY A 93 8.28 -40.39 -27.78
N ILE A 94 7.27 -39.54 -27.97
CA ILE A 94 7.12 -38.68 -29.14
C ILE A 94 7.98 -37.43 -28.97
N VAL A 95 8.80 -37.10 -29.97
CA VAL A 95 9.64 -35.90 -29.96
C VAL A 95 8.76 -34.66 -30.07
N VAL A 96 8.76 -33.83 -29.03
CA VAL A 96 7.99 -32.57 -28.97
C VAL A 96 8.81 -31.36 -29.44
N PHE A 97 10.12 -31.36 -29.19
CA PHE A 97 11.08 -30.41 -29.76
C PHE A 97 12.50 -30.95 -29.68
N GLU A 98 13.42 -30.27 -30.36
CA GLU A 98 14.85 -30.52 -30.30
C GLU A 98 15.59 -29.27 -29.84
N LYS A 99 16.59 -29.47 -28.97
CA LYS A 99 17.60 -28.45 -28.67
C LYS A 99 18.84 -28.76 -29.51
N VAL A 100 19.31 -27.77 -30.25
CA VAL A 100 20.36 -27.90 -31.25
C VAL A 100 21.56 -27.08 -30.80
N ARG A 101 22.73 -27.71 -30.68
CA ARG A 101 24.01 -27.04 -30.45
C ARG A 101 24.64 -26.70 -31.79
N ARG A 102 25.11 -25.46 -31.95
CA ARG A 102 25.76 -24.93 -33.16
C ARG A 102 27.19 -24.48 -32.91
N GLU A 103 27.96 -24.33 -33.98
CA GLU A 103 29.27 -23.67 -34.02
C GLU A 103 29.23 -22.40 -34.88
N PRO A 104 29.76 -21.25 -34.39
CA PRO A 104 30.24 -20.97 -33.02
C PRO A 104 29.18 -21.25 -31.94
N LYS A 105 29.61 -21.53 -30.69
CA LYS A 105 28.77 -22.07 -29.59
C LYS A 105 27.46 -21.27 -29.42
N ASP A 106 26.36 -21.84 -29.88
CA ASP A 106 25.00 -21.33 -29.74
C ASP A 106 24.03 -22.50 -29.53
N PHE A 107 22.93 -22.28 -28.81
CA PHE A 107 21.88 -23.27 -28.59
C PHE A 107 20.55 -22.75 -29.14
N ARG A 108 19.89 -23.55 -29.98
CA ARG A 108 18.61 -23.19 -30.59
C ARG A 108 17.58 -24.29 -30.42
N ILE A 109 16.33 -23.93 -30.16
CA ILE A 109 15.22 -24.88 -30.10
C ILE A 109 14.51 -24.88 -31.45
N ARG A 110 14.12 -26.08 -31.91
CA ARG A 110 13.24 -26.25 -33.06
C ARG A 110 12.21 -27.35 -32.81
N HIS A 111 11.08 -27.29 -33.51
CA HIS A 111 10.08 -28.36 -33.50
C HIS A 111 9.48 -28.50 -34.90
N GLN A 112 8.83 -29.65 -35.16
CA GLN A 112 8.02 -29.85 -36.35
C GLN A 112 6.53 -29.66 -35.98
N PRO A 113 5.78 -28.84 -36.72
CA PRO A 113 4.34 -28.72 -36.51
C PRO A 113 3.64 -29.99 -36.99
N ILE A 114 2.50 -30.32 -36.38
CA ILE A 114 1.74 -31.58 -36.55
C ILE A 114 1.49 -31.95 -38.04
N ASN A 115 1.42 -30.96 -38.94
CA ASN A 115 1.17 -31.14 -40.37
C ASN A 115 2.22 -30.49 -41.30
N GLY A 116 3.42 -30.13 -40.82
CA GLY A 116 4.42 -29.43 -41.63
C GLY A 116 5.76 -30.17 -41.75
N ALA A 117 6.30 -30.24 -42.96
CA ALA A 117 7.61 -30.82 -43.23
C ALA A 117 8.79 -29.92 -42.80
N ALA A 118 8.54 -28.62 -42.56
CA ALA A 118 9.58 -27.64 -42.25
C ALA A 118 9.80 -27.47 -40.74
N TRP A 119 11.07 -27.34 -40.34
CA TRP A 119 11.46 -27.03 -38.96
C TRP A 119 11.08 -25.59 -38.58
N VAL A 120 10.41 -25.44 -37.45
CA VAL A 120 10.13 -24.14 -36.83
C VAL A 120 11.19 -23.86 -35.77
N TRP A 121 12.03 -22.84 -35.99
CA TRP A 121 13.11 -22.43 -35.07
C TRP A 121 12.62 -21.54 -33.93
N LYS A 122 11.64 -22.04 -33.16
CA LYS A 122 11.07 -21.41 -31.97
C LYS A 122 10.75 -22.50 -30.95
N LYS A 123 10.75 -22.14 -29.65
CA LYS A 123 10.18 -22.98 -28.61
C LYS A 123 8.69 -23.26 -28.91
N PRO A 124 8.22 -24.53 -28.94
CA PRO A 124 6.79 -24.80 -29.06
C PRO A 124 6.04 -24.35 -27.81
N GLU A 125 4.74 -24.11 -27.93
CA GLU A 125 3.87 -23.90 -26.78
C GLU A 125 3.30 -25.26 -26.36
N LEU A 126 3.80 -25.80 -25.25
CA LEU A 126 3.40 -27.08 -24.68
C LEU A 126 2.72 -26.85 -23.34
N SER A 127 1.71 -27.67 -23.03
CA SER A 127 1.06 -27.71 -21.71
C SER A 127 2.00 -28.21 -20.62
N SER A 128 2.99 -29.04 -20.97
CA SER A 128 4.04 -29.52 -20.08
C SER A 128 5.33 -29.73 -20.87
N TYR A 129 6.45 -29.16 -20.41
CA TYR A 129 7.74 -29.39 -21.03
C TYR A 129 8.38 -30.65 -20.42
N PRO A 130 8.82 -31.61 -21.22
CA PRO A 130 9.49 -32.79 -20.70
C PRO A 130 10.92 -32.47 -20.25
N LEU A 131 11.39 -33.19 -19.23
CA LEU A 131 12.80 -33.40 -18.97
C LEU A 131 13.46 -34.15 -20.13
N TYR A 132 14.76 -33.97 -20.29
CA TYR A 132 15.52 -34.72 -21.29
C TYR A 132 15.46 -36.22 -20.96
N ARG A 133 15.17 -37.08 -21.94
CA ARG A 133 14.96 -38.53 -21.74
C ARG A 133 13.81 -38.88 -20.78
N LEU A 134 12.71 -38.12 -20.83
CA LEU A 134 11.56 -38.33 -19.94
C LEU A 134 11.04 -39.79 -19.88
N PRO A 135 10.87 -40.54 -20.99
CA PRO A 135 10.44 -41.94 -20.93
C PRO A 135 11.34 -42.83 -20.05
N GLU A 136 12.66 -42.65 -20.17
CA GLU A 136 13.66 -43.37 -19.38
C GLU A 136 13.62 -42.94 -17.91
N VAL A 137 13.48 -41.64 -17.64
CA VAL A 137 13.28 -41.09 -16.29
C VAL A 137 12.04 -41.68 -15.62
N LEU A 138 10.92 -41.80 -16.34
CA LEU A 138 9.68 -42.37 -15.79
C LEU A 138 9.83 -43.85 -15.46
N SER A 139 10.55 -44.60 -16.29
CA SER A 139 10.80 -46.04 -16.08
C SER A 139 11.78 -46.30 -14.93
N ALA A 140 12.68 -45.37 -14.63
CA ALA A 140 13.68 -45.47 -13.57
C ALA A 140 13.19 -45.07 -12.18
N LYS A 141 11.91 -44.72 -11.99
CA LYS A 141 11.39 -44.31 -10.67
C LYS A 141 11.38 -45.41 -9.61
N VAL A 142 11.66 -46.65 -9.99
CA VAL A 142 11.65 -47.83 -9.11
C VAL A 142 12.91 -47.93 -8.22
N PRO A 143 12.84 -48.59 -7.06
CA PRO A 143 14.02 -48.84 -6.22
C PRO A 143 15.17 -49.51 -6.99
N GLY A 144 16.41 -49.16 -6.62
CA GLY A 144 17.64 -49.70 -7.22
C GLY A 144 18.07 -49.05 -8.54
N HIS A 145 17.29 -48.10 -9.08
CA HIS A 145 17.59 -47.41 -10.33
C HIS A 145 17.72 -45.89 -10.10
N PRO A 146 18.91 -45.37 -9.72
CA PRO A 146 19.08 -43.94 -9.50
C PRO A 146 18.91 -43.14 -10.79
N ILE A 147 18.25 -41.99 -10.68
CA ILE A 147 18.15 -40.98 -11.74
C ILE A 147 19.22 -39.91 -11.48
N TYR A 148 20.17 -39.78 -12.38
CA TYR A 148 21.23 -38.77 -12.30
C TYR A 148 20.78 -37.47 -12.97
N PHE A 149 20.84 -36.36 -12.26
CA PHE A 149 20.48 -35.04 -12.78
C PHE A 149 21.74 -34.19 -12.97
N VAL A 150 22.00 -33.79 -14.21
CA VAL A 150 23.18 -33.00 -14.63
C VAL A 150 22.73 -31.71 -15.34
N GLU A 151 23.62 -30.75 -15.55
CA GLU A 151 23.25 -29.43 -16.08
C GLU A 151 22.96 -29.37 -17.58
N GLY A 152 23.53 -30.30 -18.34
CA GLY A 152 23.51 -30.26 -19.80
C GLY A 152 23.19 -31.59 -20.44
N GLU A 153 22.63 -31.53 -21.66
CA GLU A 153 22.25 -32.74 -22.41
C GLU A 153 23.48 -33.57 -22.81
N LYS A 154 24.63 -32.91 -23.04
CA LYS A 154 25.93 -33.55 -23.31
C LYS A 154 26.32 -34.52 -22.19
N ASP A 155 26.21 -34.06 -20.96
CA ASP A 155 26.59 -34.82 -19.76
C ASP A 155 25.58 -35.93 -19.49
N ALA A 156 24.30 -35.68 -19.73
CA ALA A 156 23.26 -36.70 -19.63
C ALA A 156 23.50 -37.82 -20.65
N ASP A 157 23.83 -37.48 -21.90
CA ASP A 157 24.21 -38.46 -22.92
C ASP A 157 25.48 -39.23 -22.55
N ARG A 158 26.47 -38.56 -21.95
CA ARG A 158 27.71 -39.21 -21.52
C ARG A 158 27.45 -40.27 -20.45
N LEU A 159 26.62 -39.96 -19.45
CA LEU A 159 26.26 -40.90 -18.39
C LEU A 159 25.39 -42.05 -18.91
N THR A 160 24.44 -41.78 -19.82
CA THR A 160 23.65 -42.86 -20.41
C THR A 160 24.44 -43.75 -21.35
N GLY A 161 25.47 -43.24 -22.02
CA GLY A 161 26.44 -44.06 -22.75
C GLY A 161 27.16 -45.09 -21.87
N LEU A 162 27.15 -44.89 -20.53
CA LEU A 162 27.68 -45.81 -19.53
C LEU A 162 26.61 -46.69 -18.88
N GLY A 163 25.38 -46.68 -19.38
CA GLY A 163 24.25 -47.47 -18.87
C GLY A 163 23.46 -46.82 -17.74
N LEU A 164 23.67 -45.53 -17.47
CA LEU A 164 22.97 -44.80 -16.40
C LEU A 164 21.73 -44.07 -16.92
N VAL A 165 20.73 -43.90 -16.07
CA VAL A 165 19.59 -43.03 -16.39
C VAL A 165 19.93 -41.62 -15.96
N ALA A 166 20.20 -40.74 -16.93
CA ALA A 166 20.58 -39.36 -16.69
C ALA A 166 19.70 -38.38 -17.47
N THR A 167 19.44 -37.23 -16.86
CA THR A 167 18.48 -36.25 -17.38
C THR A 167 18.90 -34.81 -17.07
N THR A 168 18.25 -33.86 -17.72
CA THR A 168 18.41 -32.40 -17.51
C THR A 168 17.19 -31.63 -18.01
N ASN A 169 17.10 -30.33 -17.73
CA ASN A 169 16.10 -29.42 -18.30
C ASN A 169 16.69 -28.54 -19.42
N PHE A 170 15.89 -28.24 -20.45
CA PHE A 170 16.42 -27.60 -21.67
C PHE A 170 16.93 -26.17 -21.46
N GLU A 171 16.48 -25.46 -20.42
CA GLU A 171 16.87 -24.07 -20.16
C GLU A 171 18.27 -23.89 -19.57
N GLY A 172 18.85 -24.96 -19.01
CA GLY A 172 20.13 -24.96 -18.29
C GLY A 172 20.14 -24.04 -17.07
N ALA A 173 21.34 -23.82 -16.51
CA ALA A 173 21.54 -22.94 -15.36
C ALA A 173 21.19 -21.47 -15.65
N SER A 174 20.87 -20.73 -14.59
CA SER A 174 20.66 -19.28 -14.60
C SER A 174 21.69 -18.57 -13.73
N GLU A 175 22.12 -17.39 -14.15
CA GLU A 175 22.92 -16.49 -13.31
C GLU A 175 22.17 -16.14 -12.00
N LYS A 176 22.89 -15.98 -10.88
CA LYS A 176 22.34 -15.69 -9.54
C LYS A 176 21.32 -14.54 -9.48
N ALA A 177 21.43 -13.54 -10.36
CA ALA A 177 20.55 -12.36 -10.40
C ALA A 177 19.27 -12.55 -11.23
N LYS A 178 19.08 -13.70 -11.89
CA LYS A 178 17.93 -13.99 -12.76
C LYS A 178 17.06 -15.06 -12.13
N LYS A 179 15.75 -15.01 -12.42
CA LYS A 179 14.78 -16.00 -11.94
C LYS A 179 15.27 -17.42 -12.28
N PRO A 180 15.30 -18.35 -11.31
CA PRO A 180 15.69 -19.74 -11.55
C PRO A 180 14.90 -20.35 -12.70
N LYS A 181 15.58 -21.05 -13.61
CA LYS A 181 14.96 -21.68 -14.79
C LYS A 181 14.52 -23.12 -14.47
N TRP A 182 13.71 -23.27 -13.43
CA TRP A 182 13.06 -24.54 -13.06
C TRP A 182 11.55 -24.37 -13.10
N ARG A 183 10.84 -25.41 -13.55
CA ARG A 183 9.38 -25.39 -13.70
C ARG A 183 8.74 -26.47 -12.85
N THR A 184 7.50 -26.23 -12.42
CA THR A 184 6.74 -27.15 -11.56
C THR A 184 6.59 -28.52 -12.21
N GLU A 185 6.36 -28.57 -13.52
CA GLU A 185 6.22 -29.83 -14.25
C GLU A 185 7.46 -30.73 -14.19
N TYR A 186 8.67 -30.17 -14.05
CA TYR A 186 9.89 -30.98 -13.89
C TYR A 186 9.92 -31.67 -12.52
N SER A 187 9.47 -30.98 -11.48
CA SER A 187 9.32 -31.57 -10.14
C SER A 187 8.28 -32.69 -10.15
N GLU A 188 7.17 -32.51 -10.85
CA GLU A 188 6.13 -33.54 -11.01
C GLU A 188 6.65 -34.76 -11.78
N GLN A 189 7.43 -34.53 -12.84
CA GLN A 189 8.05 -35.59 -13.64
C GLN A 189 9.05 -36.43 -12.84
N LEU A 190 9.72 -35.87 -11.83
CA LEU A 190 10.63 -36.62 -10.93
C LEU A 190 9.93 -37.14 -9.66
N SER A 191 8.75 -36.62 -9.32
CA SER A 191 8.00 -37.02 -8.13
C SER A 191 7.73 -38.53 -8.10
N GLY A 192 7.92 -39.13 -6.93
CA GLY A 192 7.80 -40.57 -6.70
C GLY A 192 9.02 -41.40 -7.10
N ALA A 193 10.11 -40.78 -7.60
CA ALA A 193 11.36 -41.50 -7.83
C ALA A 193 11.96 -41.99 -6.51
N ALA A 194 12.42 -43.25 -6.48
CA ALA A 194 13.09 -43.83 -5.33
C ALA A 194 14.41 -43.10 -5.01
N ARG A 195 15.20 -42.71 -6.03
CA ARG A 195 16.44 -41.96 -5.83
C ARG A 195 16.75 -41.00 -6.98
N VAL A 196 17.06 -39.76 -6.63
CA VAL A 196 17.63 -38.75 -7.53
C VAL A 196 18.99 -38.30 -7.01
N VAL A 197 20.00 -38.30 -7.89
CA VAL A 197 21.38 -37.88 -7.58
C VAL A 197 21.68 -36.62 -8.38
N LEU A 198 21.86 -35.49 -7.70
CA LEU A 198 22.21 -34.21 -8.31
C LEU A 198 23.73 -34.10 -8.45
N ILE A 199 24.22 -33.81 -9.64
CA ILE A 199 25.65 -33.61 -9.94
C ILE A 199 25.82 -32.20 -10.52
N PRO A 200 26.22 -31.20 -9.70
CA PRO A 200 26.49 -29.84 -10.19
C PRO A 200 27.79 -29.77 -10.99
N ASP A 201 27.86 -28.84 -11.94
CA ASP A 201 29.13 -28.40 -12.51
C ASP A 201 29.96 -27.70 -11.43
N ASN A 202 31.29 -27.75 -11.55
CA ASN A 202 32.20 -27.18 -10.56
C ASN A 202 32.35 -25.65 -10.71
N ASP A 203 31.22 -24.93 -10.70
CA ASP A 203 31.15 -23.48 -10.65
C ASP A 203 29.95 -22.95 -9.86
N GLU A 204 29.97 -21.66 -9.51
CA GLU A 204 28.91 -21.08 -8.69
C GLU A 204 27.51 -21.11 -9.36
N PRO A 205 27.35 -20.80 -10.66
CA PRO A 205 26.05 -20.92 -11.32
C PRO A 205 25.48 -22.34 -11.29
N GLY A 206 26.33 -23.33 -11.48
CA GLY A 206 25.96 -24.73 -11.52
C GLY A 206 25.49 -25.27 -10.18
N GLN A 207 26.28 -24.99 -9.14
CA GLN A 207 25.90 -25.27 -7.75
C GLN A 207 24.59 -24.57 -7.37
N ALA A 208 24.42 -23.29 -7.73
CA ALA A 208 23.18 -22.56 -7.44
C ALA A 208 21.95 -23.14 -8.15
N HIS A 209 22.11 -23.62 -9.38
CA HIS A 209 21.06 -24.28 -10.15
C HIS A 209 20.63 -25.60 -9.50
N MET A 210 21.58 -26.48 -9.20
CA MET A 210 21.29 -27.75 -8.52
C MET A 210 20.70 -27.55 -7.13
N LEU A 211 21.15 -26.54 -6.38
CA LEU A 211 20.58 -26.23 -5.07
C LEU A 211 19.11 -25.81 -5.18
N ASN A 212 18.75 -25.03 -6.19
CA ASN A 212 17.36 -24.68 -6.46
C ASN A 212 16.52 -25.93 -6.81
N ILE A 213 17.06 -26.85 -7.62
CA ILE A 213 16.40 -28.13 -7.93
C ILE A 213 16.21 -28.96 -6.67
N ALA A 214 17.23 -29.04 -5.82
CA ALA A 214 17.18 -29.80 -4.58
C ALA A 214 16.02 -29.35 -3.68
N ARG A 215 15.84 -28.03 -3.53
CA ARG A 215 14.72 -27.44 -2.78
C ARG A 215 13.36 -27.84 -3.35
N GLN A 216 13.23 -27.85 -4.68
CA GLN A 216 11.96 -28.12 -5.38
C GLN A 216 11.55 -29.59 -5.38
N LEU A 217 12.53 -30.50 -5.22
CA LEU A 217 12.34 -31.95 -5.15
C LEU A 217 12.25 -32.49 -3.72
N ARG A 218 12.56 -31.66 -2.71
CA ARG A 218 12.47 -32.04 -1.30
C ARG A 218 11.06 -32.54 -0.97
N GLY A 219 10.98 -33.73 -0.37
CA GLY A 219 9.72 -34.39 -0.04
C GLY A 219 8.92 -34.96 -1.22
N LYS A 220 9.39 -34.80 -2.47
CA LYS A 220 8.77 -35.37 -3.67
C LYS A 220 9.45 -36.66 -4.15
N VAL A 221 10.69 -36.89 -3.74
CA VAL A 221 11.46 -38.11 -4.02
C VAL A 221 11.84 -38.78 -2.71
N THR A 222 11.98 -40.11 -2.70
CA THR A 222 12.29 -40.85 -1.47
C THR A 222 13.70 -40.54 -0.98
N GLU A 223 14.66 -40.48 -1.91
CA GLU A 223 16.05 -40.20 -1.60
C GLU A 223 16.62 -39.18 -2.59
N LEU A 224 17.12 -38.06 -2.07
CA LEU A 224 17.75 -37.01 -2.87
C LEU A 224 19.19 -36.84 -2.40
N ARG A 225 20.16 -37.07 -3.29
CA ARG A 225 21.60 -37.01 -2.98
C ARG A 225 22.30 -35.90 -3.73
N TRP A 226 23.32 -35.33 -3.10
CA TRP A 226 24.19 -34.31 -3.66
C TRP A 226 25.58 -34.89 -3.89
N LEU A 227 25.95 -35.08 -5.16
CA LEU A 227 27.21 -35.71 -5.54
C LEU A 227 28.19 -34.66 -6.09
N GLU A 228 29.16 -34.29 -5.25
CA GLU A 228 30.35 -33.55 -5.68
C GLU A 228 31.42 -34.52 -6.15
N LEU A 229 31.90 -34.30 -7.37
CA LEU A 229 32.92 -35.14 -7.99
C LEU A 229 34.33 -34.62 -7.64
N PRO A 230 35.20 -35.45 -7.04
CA PRO A 230 36.51 -35.00 -6.57
C PRO A 230 37.47 -34.73 -7.74
N GLY A 231 38.33 -33.71 -7.59
CA GLY A 231 39.41 -33.43 -8.56
C GLY A 231 38.98 -32.69 -9.83
N LEU A 232 37.74 -32.22 -9.94
CA LEU A 232 37.29 -31.42 -11.09
C LEU A 232 37.96 -30.03 -11.11
N PRO A 233 38.39 -29.55 -12.30
CA PRO A 233 38.79 -28.16 -12.47
C PRO A 233 37.60 -27.21 -12.29
N ILE A 234 37.88 -25.92 -12.06
CA ILE A 234 36.85 -24.86 -12.02
C ILE A 234 36.11 -24.84 -13.37
N LYS A 235 34.77 -24.84 -13.34
CA LYS A 235 33.85 -25.01 -14.49
C LYS A 235 33.92 -26.38 -15.17
N GLY A 236 34.50 -27.38 -14.52
CA GLY A 236 34.47 -28.75 -15.00
C GLY A 236 33.11 -29.40 -14.79
N ASP A 237 32.73 -30.28 -15.70
CA ASP A 237 31.50 -31.08 -15.64
C ASP A 237 31.79 -32.59 -15.55
N VAL A 238 30.77 -33.43 -15.34
CA VAL A 238 30.97 -34.89 -15.20
C VAL A 238 31.65 -35.53 -16.42
N SER A 239 31.51 -34.96 -17.63
CA SER A 239 32.26 -35.44 -18.78
C SER A 239 33.75 -35.17 -18.64
N ASP A 240 34.15 -34.02 -18.11
CA ASP A 240 35.56 -33.70 -17.82
C ASP A 240 36.14 -34.64 -16.77
N TRP A 241 35.35 -34.99 -15.74
CA TRP A 241 35.75 -35.98 -14.74
C TRP A 241 36.00 -37.36 -15.36
N LEU A 242 35.10 -37.83 -16.22
CA LEU A 242 35.28 -39.10 -16.94
C LEU A 242 36.48 -39.05 -17.92
N ASN A 243 36.79 -37.90 -18.50
CA ASN A 243 37.94 -37.73 -19.39
C ASN A 243 39.29 -37.85 -18.64
N GLN A 244 39.31 -37.70 -17.31
CA GLN A 244 40.49 -37.93 -16.48
C GLN A 244 40.79 -39.42 -16.22
N GLY A 245 39.96 -40.33 -16.73
CA GLY A 245 40.17 -41.79 -16.62
C GLY A 245 39.32 -42.47 -15.54
N HIS A 246 38.47 -41.72 -14.85
CA HIS A 246 37.55 -42.26 -13.85
C HIS A 246 36.50 -43.22 -14.44
N THR A 247 36.07 -44.20 -13.64
CA THR A 247 35.18 -45.27 -14.11
C THR A 247 33.73 -45.09 -13.67
N VAL A 248 32.79 -45.75 -14.36
CA VAL A 248 31.37 -45.78 -13.95
C VAL A 248 31.19 -46.42 -12.56
N ALA A 249 32.03 -47.40 -12.22
CA ALA A 249 32.01 -48.05 -10.91
C ALA A 249 32.40 -47.07 -9.79
N GLU A 250 33.38 -46.20 -10.04
CA GLU A 250 33.74 -45.11 -9.12
C GLU A 250 32.59 -44.11 -8.98
N LEU A 251 31.94 -43.72 -10.09
CA LEU A 251 30.79 -42.81 -10.04
C LEU A 251 29.63 -43.38 -9.20
N PHE A 252 29.31 -44.67 -9.36
CA PHE A 252 28.32 -45.35 -8.54
C PHE A 252 28.70 -45.37 -7.06
N ALA A 253 29.96 -45.73 -6.75
CA ALA A 253 30.44 -45.76 -5.37
C ALA A 253 30.35 -44.37 -4.70
N LEU A 254 30.72 -43.32 -5.44
CA LEU A 254 30.57 -41.94 -4.96
C LEU A 254 29.10 -41.55 -4.78
N ALA A 255 28.22 -41.93 -5.70
CA ALA A 255 26.78 -41.67 -5.58
C ALA A 255 26.14 -42.39 -4.37
N GLU A 256 26.59 -43.60 -4.04
CA GLU A 256 26.17 -44.35 -2.84
C GLU A 256 26.70 -43.77 -1.54
N GLN A 257 27.78 -43.00 -1.58
CA GLN A 257 28.37 -42.33 -0.40
C GLN A 257 27.99 -40.85 -0.32
N ALA A 258 27.42 -40.30 -1.40
CA ALA A 258 27.01 -38.90 -1.48
C ALA A 258 25.99 -38.57 -0.37
N PRO A 259 26.18 -37.45 0.35
CA PRO A 259 25.27 -37.05 1.42
C PRO A 259 23.89 -36.71 0.84
N GLY A 260 22.87 -36.76 1.71
CA GLY A 260 21.54 -36.27 1.36
C GLY A 260 21.62 -34.79 0.97
N ALA A 261 20.87 -34.37 -0.06
CA ALA A 261 20.91 -32.99 -0.55
C ALA A 261 20.45 -31.96 0.50
N ASP A 262 19.74 -32.39 1.54
CA ASP A 262 19.43 -31.54 2.69
C ASP A 262 20.68 -31.05 3.44
N SER A 263 21.82 -31.75 3.34
CA SER A 263 23.08 -31.35 3.98
C SER A 263 23.71 -30.10 3.37
N VAL A 264 23.38 -29.78 2.12
CA VAL A 264 23.87 -28.58 1.41
C VAL A 264 22.86 -27.42 1.42
N ILE A 265 21.63 -27.66 1.90
CA ILE A 265 20.59 -26.64 2.04
C ILE A 265 20.71 -26.01 3.43
N THR A 266 21.25 -24.79 3.52
CA THR A 266 21.25 -24.05 4.79
C THR A 266 19.87 -23.41 5.08
N PRO A 267 19.55 -23.02 6.33
CA PRO A 267 18.34 -22.27 6.63
C PRO A 267 18.23 -20.93 5.87
N ALA A 268 19.37 -20.30 5.55
CA ALA A 268 19.44 -19.08 4.74
C ALA A 268 19.16 -19.33 3.25
N ASP A 269 19.32 -20.58 2.83
CA ASP A 269 19.04 -21.06 1.48
C ASP A 269 17.60 -21.54 1.30
N LEU A 270 16.80 -21.64 2.35
CA LEU A 270 15.38 -21.95 2.20
C LEU A 270 14.71 -20.83 1.39
N PRO A 271 13.79 -21.16 0.45
CA PRO A 271 12.95 -20.12 -0.12
C PRO A 271 12.30 -19.36 1.03
N LEU A 272 12.33 -18.02 0.99
CA LEU A 272 11.34 -17.24 1.72
C LEU A 272 9.99 -17.83 1.29
N GLU A 273 9.31 -18.54 2.19
CA GLU A 273 8.02 -19.18 1.90
C GLU A 273 7.16 -18.20 1.08
N GLU A 274 6.80 -18.58 -0.15
CA GLU A 274 5.81 -17.85 -0.95
C GLU A 274 4.41 -17.92 -0.33
N GLU A 275 4.28 -18.56 0.83
CA GLU A 275 3.21 -18.32 1.77
C GLU A 275 3.66 -17.25 2.78
N ARG A 276 3.68 -15.99 2.36
CA ARG A 276 3.26 -14.97 3.34
C ARG A 276 1.87 -15.43 3.77
N PRO A 277 1.60 -15.76 5.04
CA PRO A 277 0.25 -16.04 5.49
C PRO A 277 -0.60 -14.91 4.94
N HIS A 278 -1.59 -15.24 4.11
CA HIS A 278 -2.40 -14.29 3.37
C HIS A 278 -2.66 -13.09 4.27
N GLY A 279 -1.97 -11.96 4.00
CA GLY A 279 -1.97 -10.86 4.96
C GLY A 279 -3.41 -10.51 5.30
N LEU A 280 -3.75 -10.43 6.60
CA LEU A 280 -5.08 -10.29 7.20
C LEU A 280 -6.23 -10.87 6.34
N ALA A 281 -6.84 -11.97 6.80
CA ALA A 281 -8.07 -12.49 6.19
C ALA A 281 -9.07 -11.35 5.93
N ARG A 282 -9.37 -11.13 4.64
CA ARG A 282 -10.25 -10.03 4.23
C ARG A 282 -11.68 -10.56 4.17
N PRO A 283 -12.64 -9.89 4.83
CA PRO A 283 -13.98 -10.41 4.99
C PRO A 283 -14.81 -10.42 3.70
N ALA A 284 -14.43 -9.66 2.67
CA ALA A 284 -15.14 -9.59 1.40
C ALA A 284 -14.20 -9.79 0.19
N THR A 285 -14.74 -10.26 -0.94
CA THR A 285 -14.04 -10.35 -2.23
C THR A 285 -14.83 -9.58 -3.29
N VAL A 286 -14.15 -8.74 -4.06
CA VAL A 286 -14.72 -8.01 -5.21
C VAL A 286 -13.89 -8.28 -6.45
N ARG A 287 -14.56 -8.67 -7.53
CA ARG A 287 -13.96 -8.93 -8.84
C ARG A 287 -14.11 -7.72 -9.73
N VAL A 288 -13.01 -7.28 -10.33
CA VAL A 288 -12.96 -6.18 -11.27
C VAL A 288 -13.13 -6.74 -12.67
N VAL A 289 -14.31 -6.55 -13.23
CA VAL A 289 -14.68 -6.95 -14.59
C VAL A 289 -14.70 -5.71 -15.49
N VAL A 290 -14.18 -5.84 -16.71
CA VAL A 290 -14.18 -4.76 -17.69
C VAL A 290 -15.63 -4.43 -18.05
N GLY A 291 -16.02 -3.16 -17.89
CA GLY A 291 -17.37 -2.68 -18.16
C GLY A 291 -18.29 -2.63 -16.94
N GLU A 292 -17.92 -3.26 -15.82
CA GLU A 292 -18.77 -3.39 -14.61
C GLU A 292 -18.24 -2.56 -13.43
N LEU A 293 -17.69 -1.37 -13.72
CA LEU A 293 -17.18 -0.48 -12.68
C LEU A 293 -18.27 -0.07 -11.66
N PRO A 294 -19.51 0.28 -12.06
CA PRO A 294 -20.58 0.60 -11.11
C PRO A 294 -20.89 -0.53 -10.14
N GLU A 295 -21.00 -1.76 -10.63
CA GLU A 295 -21.33 -2.96 -9.84
C GLU A 295 -20.20 -3.29 -8.86
N ALA A 296 -18.94 -3.22 -9.31
CA ALA A 296 -17.79 -3.38 -8.43
C ALA A 296 -17.73 -2.27 -7.36
N THR A 297 -18.20 -1.07 -7.70
CA THR A 297 -18.30 0.06 -6.75
C THR A 297 -19.40 -0.17 -5.72
N ASP A 298 -20.57 -0.69 -6.14
CA ASP A 298 -21.69 -1.03 -5.24
C ASP A 298 -21.31 -2.14 -4.27
N GLN A 299 -20.66 -3.20 -4.78
CA GLN A 299 -20.13 -4.28 -3.94
C GLN A 299 -19.10 -3.77 -2.94
N ALA A 300 -18.23 -2.83 -3.36
CA ALA A 300 -17.24 -2.24 -2.48
C ALA A 300 -17.86 -1.36 -1.39
N GLU A 301 -18.88 -0.56 -1.73
CA GLU A 301 -19.66 0.22 -0.78
C GLU A 301 -20.32 -0.69 0.27
N ALA A 302 -21.03 -1.73 -0.19
CA ALA A 302 -21.69 -2.70 0.69
C ALA A 302 -20.69 -3.41 1.62
N ALA A 303 -19.55 -3.85 1.07
CA ALA A 303 -18.51 -4.50 1.86
C ALA A 303 -17.89 -3.56 2.91
N LEU A 304 -17.68 -2.28 2.59
CA LEU A 304 -17.20 -1.30 3.57
C LEU A 304 -18.26 -1.04 4.65
N ILE A 305 -19.54 -0.88 4.30
CA ILE A 305 -20.62 -0.69 5.28
C ILE A 305 -20.72 -1.89 6.23
N GLN A 306 -20.59 -3.10 5.69
CA GLN A 306 -20.74 -4.33 6.47
C GLN A 306 -19.53 -4.62 7.37
N HIS A 307 -18.31 -4.35 6.90
CA HIS A 307 -17.09 -4.81 7.56
C HIS A 307 -16.19 -3.71 8.10
N CYS A 308 -16.40 -2.45 7.68
CA CYS A 308 -15.64 -1.30 8.16
C CYS A 308 -16.57 -0.40 9.00
N ALA A 309 -16.70 -0.75 10.28
CA ALA A 309 -17.61 -0.07 11.22
C ALA A 309 -17.26 1.42 11.51
N GLU A 310 -16.14 1.94 10.99
CA GLU A 310 -15.62 3.27 11.29
C GLU A 310 -15.83 4.30 10.15
N LEU A 311 -16.68 4.00 9.16
CA LEU A 311 -16.94 4.87 8.02
C LEU A 311 -18.37 5.42 8.03
N TYR A 312 -18.46 6.74 7.87
CA TYR A 312 -19.71 7.47 7.93
C TYR A 312 -19.80 8.49 6.80
N GLN A 313 -20.99 9.05 6.58
CA GLN A 313 -21.16 10.24 5.75
C GLN A 313 -21.56 11.47 6.58
N ARG A 314 -20.97 12.63 6.25
CA ARG A 314 -21.26 13.91 6.89
C ARG A 314 -21.05 15.05 5.91
N SER A 315 -22.03 15.95 5.81
CA SER A 315 -21.88 17.24 5.10
C SER A 315 -21.34 17.14 3.66
N GLY A 316 -21.66 16.06 2.94
CA GLY A 316 -21.20 15.81 1.57
C GLY A 316 -19.84 15.11 1.44
N TYR A 317 -19.35 14.50 2.52
CA TYR A 317 -18.09 13.75 2.55
C TYR A 317 -18.26 12.39 3.21
N LEU A 318 -17.49 11.40 2.75
CA LEU A 318 -17.16 10.25 3.58
C LEU A 318 -16.18 10.70 4.66
N CYS A 319 -16.38 10.23 5.87
CA CYS A 319 -15.61 10.63 7.03
C CYS A 319 -15.40 9.46 8.00
N ARG A 320 -14.46 9.66 8.91
CA ARG A 320 -14.18 8.77 10.03
C ARG A 320 -13.97 9.58 11.29
N ILE A 321 -14.08 8.91 12.43
CA ILE A 321 -13.69 9.47 13.72
C ILE A 321 -12.16 9.38 13.83
N SER A 322 -11.55 10.44 14.36
CA SER A 322 -10.10 10.62 14.47
C SER A 322 -9.77 11.25 15.81
N HIS A 323 -8.72 10.74 16.46
CA HIS A 323 -8.15 11.33 17.66
C HIS A 323 -6.94 12.18 17.27
N GLN A 324 -7.07 13.49 17.41
CA GLN A 324 -6.05 14.44 16.97
C GLN A 324 -4.93 14.56 18.01
N GLN A 325 -3.70 14.80 17.53
CA GLN A 325 -2.66 15.36 18.38
C GLN A 325 -2.97 16.84 18.66
N ALA A 326 -2.45 17.38 19.76
CA ALA A 326 -2.60 18.81 20.04
C ALA A 326 -1.98 19.63 18.90
N ALA A 327 -2.77 20.53 18.33
CA ALA A 327 -2.33 21.39 17.24
C ALA A 327 -3.11 22.70 17.25
N THR A 328 -2.39 23.79 16.99
CA THR A 328 -2.97 25.09 16.65
C THR A 328 -2.84 25.27 15.15
N VAL A 329 -3.98 25.40 14.47
CA VAL A 329 -4.02 25.60 13.01
C VAL A 329 -4.97 26.75 12.73
N ARG A 330 -4.43 27.85 12.20
CA ARG A 330 -5.19 29.02 11.73
C ARG A 330 -6.17 29.58 12.78
N GLY A 331 -5.70 29.78 14.01
CA GLY A 331 -6.51 30.35 15.11
C GLY A 331 -7.52 29.38 15.73
N ILE A 332 -7.39 28.08 15.48
CA ILE A 332 -8.13 27.02 16.17
C ILE A 332 -7.11 26.16 16.90
N THR A 333 -7.23 26.06 18.22
CA THR A 333 -6.38 25.20 19.05
C THR A 333 -7.19 24.06 19.63
N ARG A 334 -6.89 22.83 19.21
CA ARG A 334 -7.54 21.63 19.74
C ARG A 334 -6.66 20.97 20.80
N PRO A 335 -7.22 20.55 21.95
CA PRO A 335 -6.46 19.85 22.97
C PRO A 335 -6.01 18.46 22.49
N ARG A 336 -4.98 17.91 23.13
CA ARG A 336 -4.46 16.58 22.81
C ARG A 336 -5.54 15.52 23.00
N GLY A 337 -5.71 14.66 22.01
CA GLY A 337 -6.69 13.57 22.05
C GLY A 337 -8.11 14.02 21.76
N ALA A 338 -8.34 15.29 21.35
CA ALA A 338 -9.65 15.74 20.91
C ALA A 338 -10.21 14.79 19.84
N VAL A 339 -11.44 14.38 20.05
CA VAL A 339 -12.17 13.52 19.13
C VAL A 339 -12.77 14.41 18.05
N THR A 340 -12.45 14.12 16.79
CA THR A 340 -12.87 14.91 15.64
C THR A 340 -13.36 14.01 14.51
N ILE A 341 -14.17 14.58 13.63
CA ILE A 341 -14.63 13.95 12.41
C ILE A 341 -13.73 14.43 11.28
N SER A 342 -13.04 13.49 10.63
CA SER A 342 -12.09 13.78 9.56
C SER A 342 -12.61 13.26 8.23
N PRO A 343 -12.62 14.08 7.16
CA PRO A 343 -12.98 13.60 5.82
C PRO A 343 -11.97 12.57 5.33
N LEU A 344 -12.43 11.62 4.52
CA LEU A 344 -11.56 10.70 3.79
C LEU A 344 -11.17 11.31 2.45
N ASP A 345 -9.87 11.31 2.17
CA ASP A 345 -9.36 11.49 0.82
C ASP A 345 -9.31 10.16 0.05
N ARG A 346 -8.96 10.24 -1.23
CA ARG A 346 -8.91 9.08 -2.14
C ARG A 346 -7.96 8.00 -1.64
N ASP A 347 -6.79 8.40 -1.14
CA ASP A 347 -5.74 7.46 -0.79
C ASP A 347 -6.05 6.76 0.55
N SER A 348 -6.65 7.50 1.50
CA SER A 348 -7.21 6.93 2.73
C SER A 348 -8.35 5.94 2.44
N LEU A 349 -9.23 6.26 1.48
CA LEU A 349 -10.29 5.34 1.06
C LEU A 349 -9.71 4.09 0.39
N LEU A 350 -8.68 4.24 -0.46
CA LEU A 350 -7.99 3.11 -1.08
C LEU A 350 -7.33 2.20 -0.05
N ASP A 351 -6.73 2.74 1.01
CA ASP A 351 -6.18 1.93 2.11
C ASP A 351 -7.30 1.10 2.77
N ARG A 352 -8.45 1.71 3.09
CA ARG A 352 -9.61 0.98 3.66
C ARG A 352 -10.10 -0.11 2.71
N LEU A 353 -10.32 0.21 1.43
CA LEU A 353 -10.74 -0.77 0.41
C LEU A 353 -9.76 -1.96 0.33
N ASN A 354 -8.45 -1.71 0.37
CA ASN A 354 -7.44 -2.77 0.29
C ASN A 354 -7.25 -3.55 1.61
N ARG A 355 -7.67 -3.01 2.75
CA ARG A 355 -7.65 -3.72 4.04
C ARG A 355 -8.85 -4.65 4.20
N PHE A 356 -10.04 -4.20 3.82
CA PHE A 356 -11.29 -4.94 4.08
C PHE A 356 -11.75 -5.79 2.89
N ILE A 357 -11.24 -5.55 1.68
CA ILE A 357 -11.70 -6.25 0.47
C ILE A 357 -10.53 -6.93 -0.24
N ARG A 358 -10.72 -8.20 -0.58
CA ARG A 358 -9.87 -8.94 -1.50
C ARG A 358 -10.27 -8.58 -2.93
N TRP A 359 -9.35 -7.93 -3.63
CA TRP A 359 -9.55 -7.51 -5.01
C TRP A 359 -8.98 -8.54 -5.96
N GLU A 360 -9.75 -8.89 -6.98
CA GLU A 360 -9.35 -9.81 -8.03
C GLU A 360 -9.65 -9.21 -9.40
N LYS A 361 -8.81 -9.49 -10.38
CA LYS A 361 -9.05 -9.13 -11.79
C LYS A 361 -8.81 -10.33 -12.67
N TRP A 362 -9.59 -10.45 -13.75
CA TRP A 362 -9.40 -11.49 -14.73
C TRP A 362 -8.02 -11.37 -15.40
N ASN A 363 -7.32 -12.49 -15.56
CA ASN A 363 -6.07 -12.59 -16.31
C ASN A 363 -6.27 -13.57 -17.47
N GLU A 364 -6.44 -13.04 -18.67
CA GLU A 364 -6.66 -13.83 -19.90
C GLU A 364 -5.57 -14.87 -20.16
N LYS A 365 -4.32 -14.62 -19.76
CA LYS A 365 -3.21 -15.54 -20.02
C LYS A 365 -3.25 -16.80 -19.15
N GLU A 366 -3.88 -16.69 -18.00
CA GLU A 366 -3.92 -17.77 -17.00
C GLU A 366 -5.33 -18.31 -16.82
N GLU A 367 -6.30 -17.76 -17.56
CA GLU A 367 -7.72 -18.10 -17.51
C GLU A 367 -8.29 -18.14 -16.08
N ASP A 368 -7.76 -17.27 -15.21
CA ASP A 368 -8.12 -17.22 -13.80
C ASP A 368 -8.08 -15.79 -13.23
N TYR A 369 -8.73 -15.61 -12.09
CA TYR A 369 -8.74 -14.38 -11.33
C TYR A 369 -7.47 -14.22 -10.49
N LYS A 370 -6.75 -13.12 -10.72
CA LYS A 370 -5.57 -12.76 -9.94
C LYS A 370 -5.84 -11.67 -8.94
N ARG A 371 -5.25 -11.84 -7.75
CA ARG A 371 -5.23 -10.81 -6.72
C ARG A 371 -4.64 -9.50 -7.29
N CYS A 372 -5.32 -8.39 -7.02
CA CYS A 372 -4.88 -7.06 -7.37
C CYS A 372 -5.13 -6.08 -6.20
N HIS A 373 -4.87 -4.80 -6.44
CA HIS A 373 -5.30 -3.72 -5.56
C HIS A 373 -6.62 -3.13 -6.03
N ALA A 374 -7.35 -2.49 -5.12
CA ALA A 374 -8.53 -1.69 -5.46
C ALA A 374 -8.20 -0.71 -6.60
N PRO A 375 -8.95 -0.74 -7.72
CA PRO A 375 -8.82 0.26 -8.76
C PRO A 375 -9.07 1.68 -8.22
N ALA A 376 -8.19 2.63 -8.55
CA ALA A 376 -8.34 4.03 -8.14
C ALA A 376 -9.68 4.65 -8.60
N ALA A 377 -10.20 4.17 -9.74
CA ALA A 377 -11.50 4.59 -10.27
C ALA A 377 -12.65 4.27 -9.31
N ILE A 378 -12.62 3.15 -8.56
CA ILE A 378 -13.66 2.82 -7.59
C ILE A 378 -13.67 3.82 -6.44
N ALA A 379 -12.50 4.14 -5.87
CA ALA A 379 -12.40 5.14 -4.81
C ALA A 379 -12.85 6.54 -5.30
N GLN A 380 -12.52 6.89 -6.54
CA GLN A 380 -12.96 8.15 -7.16
C GLN A 380 -14.48 8.19 -7.34
N THR A 381 -15.09 7.12 -7.88
CA THR A 381 -16.54 7.00 -8.06
C THR A 381 -17.26 7.05 -6.71
N LEU A 382 -16.77 6.32 -5.69
CA LEU A 382 -17.32 6.39 -4.33
C LEU A 382 -17.27 7.81 -3.80
N LEU A 383 -16.13 8.51 -3.84
CA LEU A 383 -16.06 9.89 -3.34
C LEU A 383 -16.92 10.89 -4.13
N ALA A 384 -17.25 10.58 -5.39
CA ALA A 384 -18.12 11.40 -6.23
C ALA A 384 -19.62 11.19 -5.95
N ARG A 385 -20.02 10.07 -5.33
CA ARG A 385 -21.42 9.72 -4.99
C ARG A 385 -22.04 10.53 -3.83
N SER A 386 -21.48 11.70 -3.51
CA SER A 386 -22.01 12.57 -2.46
C SER A 386 -23.51 12.82 -2.63
N GLY A 387 -24.30 12.46 -1.62
CA GLY A 387 -25.76 12.55 -1.63
C GLY A 387 -26.50 11.28 -2.11
N SER A 388 -25.77 10.25 -2.56
CA SER A 388 -26.31 8.94 -2.98
C SER A 388 -25.70 7.75 -2.24
N TRP A 389 -24.93 8.02 -1.19
CA TRP A 389 -24.29 7.00 -0.35
C TRP A 389 -25.27 6.31 0.60
N HIS A 390 -24.98 5.05 0.89
CA HIS A 390 -25.68 4.23 1.89
C HIS A 390 -24.93 4.16 3.24
N PHE A 391 -23.78 4.83 3.36
CA PHE A 391 -23.03 4.90 4.62
C PHE A 391 -23.88 5.53 5.75
N PRO A 392 -23.70 5.12 7.01
CA PRO A 392 -24.43 5.71 8.13
C PRO A 392 -24.12 7.22 8.26
N PRO A 393 -25.13 8.10 8.46
CA PRO A 393 -24.90 9.52 8.67
C PRO A 393 -24.30 9.81 10.06
N LEU A 394 -23.33 10.72 10.15
CA LEU A 394 -22.71 11.13 11.42
C LEU A 394 -22.98 12.60 11.74
N ILE A 395 -23.81 12.84 12.76
CA ILE A 395 -24.18 14.18 13.26
C ILE A 395 -23.13 14.74 14.21
N GLY A 396 -22.47 13.89 14.99
CA GLY A 396 -21.48 14.34 15.97
C GLY A 396 -20.92 13.18 16.78
N VAL A 397 -19.93 13.48 17.59
CA VAL A 397 -19.35 12.55 18.56
C VAL A 397 -19.60 13.09 19.97
N VAL A 398 -20.09 12.22 20.85
CA VAL A 398 -20.22 12.50 22.29
C VAL A 398 -19.27 11.62 23.05
N SER A 399 -18.85 12.08 24.22
CA SER A 399 -17.86 11.39 25.05
C SER A 399 -18.30 11.13 26.48
N ALA A 400 -19.50 11.57 26.82
CA ALA A 400 -20.23 11.18 28.00
C ALA A 400 -21.65 10.80 27.58
N PRO A 401 -22.38 10.03 28.41
CA PRO A 401 -23.79 9.77 28.17
C PRO A 401 -24.58 11.07 27.96
N THR A 402 -25.51 11.05 27.00
CA THR A 402 -26.31 12.21 26.60
C THR A 402 -27.78 11.85 26.55
N LEU A 403 -28.64 12.87 26.50
CA LEU A 403 -30.04 12.71 26.13
C LEU A 403 -30.19 12.67 24.60
N ARG A 404 -31.13 11.86 24.13
CA ARG A 404 -31.69 11.92 22.78
C ARG A 404 -32.80 12.99 22.72
N PRO A 405 -33.21 13.45 21.52
CA PRO A 405 -34.29 14.43 21.36
C PRO A 405 -35.64 13.99 21.97
N ASP A 406 -35.89 12.69 22.09
CA ASP A 406 -37.10 12.14 22.72
C ASP A 406 -37.01 12.04 24.25
N GLY A 407 -35.88 12.45 24.85
CA GLY A 407 -35.62 12.38 26.29
C GLY A 407 -35.05 11.04 26.77
N SER A 408 -34.91 10.03 25.90
CA SER A 408 -34.25 8.78 26.25
C SER A 408 -32.73 8.96 26.40
N ILE A 409 -32.08 8.08 27.16
CA ILE A 409 -30.65 8.18 27.46
C ILE A 409 -29.85 7.37 26.44
N LEU A 410 -28.79 7.99 25.91
CA LEU A 410 -27.75 7.34 25.11
C LEU A 410 -26.53 7.14 26.01
N ASP A 411 -26.37 5.93 26.54
CA ASP A 411 -25.30 5.54 27.49
C ASP A 411 -24.50 4.30 27.05
N GLN A 412 -24.76 3.78 25.84
CA GLN A 412 -24.04 2.65 25.27
C GLN A 412 -23.01 3.13 24.23
N PRO A 413 -21.71 2.80 24.38
CA PRO A 413 -20.69 3.18 23.40
C PRO A 413 -21.00 2.65 22.00
N GLY A 414 -20.62 3.43 20.99
CA GLY A 414 -20.81 3.10 19.57
C GLY A 414 -21.80 4.01 18.86
N TYR A 415 -22.20 3.59 17.66
CA TYR A 415 -23.06 4.39 16.78
C TYR A 415 -24.55 4.21 17.11
N ASP A 416 -25.22 5.31 17.43
CA ASP A 416 -26.66 5.37 17.64
C ASP A 416 -27.38 5.72 16.34
N LYS A 417 -28.05 4.73 15.75
CA LYS A 417 -28.74 4.86 14.45
C LYS A 417 -29.88 5.89 14.46
N THR A 418 -30.48 6.12 15.62
CA THR A 418 -31.63 7.02 15.76
C THR A 418 -31.21 8.48 15.67
N THR A 419 -30.12 8.84 16.33
CA THR A 419 -29.62 10.24 16.38
C THR A 419 -28.49 10.52 15.40
N GLY A 420 -27.83 9.48 14.88
CA GLY A 420 -26.61 9.63 14.09
C GLY A 420 -25.41 10.09 14.93
N LEU A 421 -25.46 9.95 16.25
CA LEU A 421 -24.34 10.22 17.15
C LEU A 421 -23.46 8.99 17.29
N PHE A 422 -22.17 9.21 17.48
CA PHE A 422 -21.26 8.18 17.97
C PHE A 422 -20.89 8.49 19.41
N PHE A 423 -21.13 7.56 20.33
CA PHE A 423 -20.64 7.66 21.70
C PHE A 423 -19.28 6.99 21.82
N ASP A 424 -18.25 7.82 21.89
CA ASP A 424 -16.89 7.42 22.19
C ASP A 424 -16.63 7.57 23.69
N ALA A 425 -16.77 6.48 24.44
CA ALA A 425 -16.54 6.47 25.88
C ALA A 425 -15.06 6.60 26.27
N GLN A 426 -14.12 6.61 25.31
CA GLN A 426 -12.69 6.82 25.59
C GLN A 426 -12.07 5.84 26.60
N ASN A 427 -12.57 4.61 26.64
CA ASN A 427 -12.24 3.57 27.63
C ASN A 427 -12.71 3.86 29.07
N GLU A 428 -13.56 4.88 29.27
CA GLU A 428 -14.22 5.14 30.55
C GLU A 428 -15.48 4.28 30.72
N VAL A 429 -15.79 3.96 31.98
CA VAL A 429 -17.01 3.24 32.36
C VAL A 429 -17.90 4.20 33.14
N PHE A 430 -19.03 4.57 32.54
CA PHE A 430 -20.02 5.42 33.18
C PHE A 430 -20.99 4.59 34.03
N PRO A 431 -21.34 5.04 35.24
CA PRO A 431 -22.36 4.37 36.05
C PRO A 431 -23.73 4.44 35.35
N PRO A 432 -24.63 3.47 35.59
CA PRO A 432 -25.95 3.46 34.99
C PRO A 432 -26.75 4.70 35.43
N ILE A 433 -27.41 5.35 34.47
CA ILE A 433 -28.21 6.55 34.73
C ILE A 433 -29.68 6.13 34.91
N PRO A 434 -30.34 6.48 36.03
CA PRO A 434 -31.75 6.16 36.24
C PRO A 434 -32.64 6.79 35.16
N ALA A 435 -33.51 5.98 34.53
CA ALA A 435 -34.42 6.44 33.49
C ALA A 435 -35.60 7.29 34.03
N ASP A 436 -35.95 7.12 35.30
CA ASP A 436 -37.03 7.85 35.98
C ASP A 436 -36.55 8.34 37.37
N PRO A 437 -35.71 9.40 37.41
CA PRO A 437 -35.20 9.93 38.67
C PRO A 437 -36.27 10.72 39.43
N SER A 438 -36.32 10.58 40.75
CA SER A 438 -37.23 11.40 41.57
C SER A 438 -36.78 12.87 41.61
N PRO A 439 -37.70 13.82 41.88
CA PRO A 439 -37.34 15.23 42.09
C PRO A 439 -36.27 15.44 43.17
N GLU A 440 -36.29 14.63 44.24
CA GLU A 440 -35.31 14.66 45.34
C GLU A 440 -33.93 14.21 44.88
N ALA A 441 -33.85 13.17 44.04
CA ALA A 441 -32.60 12.73 43.43
C ALA A 441 -32.00 13.84 42.54
N GLY A 442 -32.83 14.51 41.74
CA GLY A 442 -32.41 15.66 40.93
C GLY A 442 -31.89 16.84 41.77
N ARG A 443 -32.57 17.19 42.87
CA ARG A 443 -32.11 18.24 43.80
C ARG A 443 -30.78 17.87 44.47
N SER A 444 -30.61 16.60 44.85
CA SER A 444 -29.38 16.10 45.46
C SER A 444 -28.22 16.13 44.48
N ALA A 445 -28.44 15.72 43.23
CA ALA A 445 -27.43 15.80 42.17
C ALA A 445 -27.04 17.25 41.86
N LEU A 446 -28.01 18.17 41.81
CA LEU A 446 -27.74 19.60 41.63
C LEU A 446 -26.89 20.17 42.78
N GLN A 447 -27.19 19.80 44.02
CA GLN A 447 -26.42 20.23 45.18
C GLN A 447 -24.98 19.70 45.11
N PHE A 448 -24.81 18.43 44.75
CA PHE A 448 -23.50 17.83 44.53
C PHE A 448 -22.69 18.59 43.46
N LEU A 449 -23.28 18.90 42.30
CA LEU A 449 -22.60 19.67 41.26
C LEU A 449 -22.16 21.05 41.75
N LYS A 450 -23.03 21.76 42.50
CA LYS A 450 -22.69 23.06 43.09
C LYS A 450 -21.52 22.94 44.05
N ASP A 451 -21.56 21.95 44.93
CA ASP A 451 -20.55 21.81 45.97
C ASP A 451 -19.20 21.37 45.41
N GLU A 452 -19.19 20.38 44.51
CA GLU A 452 -17.96 19.80 43.98
C GLU A 452 -17.29 20.64 42.89
N LEU A 453 -18.07 21.22 41.97
CA LEU A 453 -17.52 21.93 40.82
C LEU A 453 -17.37 23.44 41.08
N PHE A 454 -18.22 24.02 41.92
CA PHE A 454 -18.30 25.47 42.05
C PHE A 454 -17.90 26.01 43.42
N ASN A 455 -18.22 25.32 44.51
CA ASN A 455 -17.93 25.76 45.87
C ASN A 455 -16.69 25.07 46.48
N ARG A 456 -16.12 24.06 45.81
CA ARG A 456 -14.98 23.32 46.34
C ARG A 456 -13.73 24.20 46.29
N ARG A 457 -13.04 24.30 47.44
CA ARG A 457 -11.78 25.02 47.57
C ARG A 457 -10.75 24.48 46.57
N CYS A 458 -10.00 25.38 45.93
CA CYS A 458 -8.90 25.00 45.06
C CYS A 458 -7.83 24.22 45.85
N LEU A 459 -7.56 22.98 45.44
CA LEU A 459 -6.64 22.07 46.15
C LEU A 459 -5.19 22.56 46.21
N ASN A 460 -4.80 23.46 45.28
CA ASN A 460 -3.45 23.98 45.14
C ASN A 460 -3.29 25.42 45.69
N SER A 461 -4.23 25.91 46.50
CA SER A 461 -4.13 27.26 47.09
C SER A 461 -4.40 27.30 48.59
N ASP A 462 -3.44 27.88 49.32
CA ASP A 462 -3.54 28.11 50.76
C ASP A 462 -4.29 29.39 51.12
N ARG A 463 -4.74 30.17 50.12
CA ARG A 463 -5.47 31.42 50.34
C ARG A 463 -6.88 31.16 50.90
N PRO A 464 -7.27 31.81 52.01
CA PRO A 464 -8.61 31.67 52.60
C PRO A 464 -9.76 32.07 51.66
N GLU A 465 -9.49 32.97 50.71
CA GLU A 465 -10.43 33.48 49.72
C GLU A 465 -10.69 32.53 48.54
N ASP A 466 -9.87 31.50 48.33
CA ASP A 466 -9.97 30.59 47.18
C ASP A 466 -10.96 29.43 47.43
N GLN A 467 -12.18 29.76 47.89
CA GLN A 467 -13.24 28.80 48.24
C GLN A 467 -14.14 28.42 47.04
N GLY A 468 -13.56 28.32 45.85
CA GLY A 468 -14.28 28.06 44.60
C GLY A 468 -14.51 29.32 43.75
N PHE A 469 -15.43 29.26 42.80
CA PHE A 469 -15.68 30.38 41.88
C PHE A 469 -16.46 31.52 42.54
N SER A 470 -15.96 32.74 42.39
CA SER A 470 -16.53 33.96 42.97
C SER A 470 -17.64 34.57 42.10
N PHE A 471 -18.79 33.91 42.01
CA PHE A 471 -19.93 34.46 41.25
C PHE A 471 -20.44 35.76 41.86
N THR A 472 -20.75 36.76 41.02
CA THR A 472 -21.32 38.03 41.48
C THR A 472 -22.72 37.85 42.07
N ASN A 473 -23.59 37.09 41.39
CA ASN A 473 -24.95 36.79 41.84
C ASN A 473 -25.29 35.29 41.64
N ASP A 474 -26.38 34.83 42.25
CA ASP A 474 -26.90 33.47 42.05
C ASP A 474 -27.36 33.20 40.61
N SER A 475 -27.74 34.25 39.86
CA SER A 475 -28.03 34.15 38.43
C SER A 475 -26.79 33.79 37.61
N ASP A 476 -25.61 34.27 38.00
CA ASP A 476 -24.34 33.96 37.32
C ASP A 476 -23.95 32.49 37.57
N ARG A 477 -24.14 32.01 38.80
CA ARG A 477 -23.98 30.57 39.11
C ARG A 477 -24.96 29.70 38.31
N SER A 478 -26.19 30.17 38.15
CA SER A 478 -27.20 29.49 37.33
C SER A 478 -26.82 29.48 35.85
N ALA A 479 -26.20 30.55 35.34
CA ALA A 479 -25.65 30.59 33.98
C ALA A 479 -24.53 29.56 33.78
N ALA A 480 -23.61 29.42 34.74
CA ALA A 480 -22.56 28.40 34.70
C ALA A 480 -23.13 26.96 34.74
N LEU A 481 -24.13 26.70 35.59
CA LEU A 481 -24.87 25.43 35.61
C LEU A 481 -25.55 25.15 34.27
N ALA A 482 -26.19 26.15 33.68
CA ALA A 482 -26.85 26.02 32.38
C ALA A 482 -25.84 25.69 31.27
N ALA A 483 -24.64 26.30 31.28
CA ALA A 483 -23.57 25.97 30.34
C ALA A 483 -23.13 24.50 30.48
N LEU A 484 -22.91 24.03 31.72
CA LEU A 484 -22.55 22.65 32.03
C LEU A 484 -23.60 21.65 31.53
N LEU A 485 -24.88 21.87 31.86
CA LEU A 485 -25.96 21.00 31.42
C LEU A 485 -26.12 21.01 29.90
N THR A 486 -26.00 22.19 29.29
CA THR A 486 -26.05 22.35 27.82
C THR A 486 -24.93 21.55 27.16
N ALA A 487 -23.71 21.49 27.72
CA ALA A 487 -22.62 20.71 27.15
C ALA A 487 -22.96 19.22 27.03
N LEU A 488 -23.63 18.67 28.05
CA LEU A 488 -24.02 17.26 28.12
C LEU A 488 -25.19 16.90 27.19
N VAL A 489 -26.11 17.84 26.93
CA VAL A 489 -27.31 17.58 26.11
C VAL A 489 -27.30 18.33 24.78
N ARG A 490 -26.20 18.99 24.42
CA ARG A 490 -26.15 19.87 23.24
C ARG A 490 -26.71 19.21 21.97
N PRO A 491 -26.41 17.93 21.66
CA PRO A 491 -26.93 17.29 20.45
C PRO A 491 -28.45 17.10 20.42
N SER A 492 -29.14 17.11 21.56
CA SER A 492 -30.61 16.98 21.63
C SER A 492 -31.33 18.32 21.47
N LEU A 493 -30.60 19.44 21.49
CA LEU A 493 -31.16 20.78 21.41
C LEU A 493 -31.10 21.31 19.97
N PRO A 494 -32.20 21.86 19.42
CA PRO A 494 -32.17 22.51 18.10
C PRO A 494 -31.17 23.67 18.04
N THR A 495 -31.17 24.50 19.08
CA THR A 495 -30.29 25.67 19.22
C THR A 495 -29.86 25.83 20.68
N ALA A 496 -28.77 26.55 20.92
CA ALA A 496 -28.30 26.86 22.25
C ALA A 496 -27.68 28.28 22.27
N PRO A 497 -27.81 29.04 23.37
CA PRO A 497 -27.13 30.31 23.52
C PRO A 497 -25.62 30.12 23.68
N ILE A 498 -24.86 31.19 23.44
CA ILE A 498 -23.46 31.26 23.88
C ILE A 498 -23.40 31.69 25.35
N PHE A 499 -22.50 31.11 26.12
CA PHE A 499 -22.28 31.48 27.52
C PHE A 499 -21.00 32.32 27.64
N LEU A 500 -21.10 33.53 28.19
CA LEU A 500 -19.99 34.47 28.32
C LEU A 500 -19.59 34.62 29.78
N ALA A 501 -18.38 34.18 30.14
CA ALA A 501 -17.76 34.55 31.41
C ALA A 501 -17.02 35.88 31.27
N THR A 502 -17.41 36.87 32.08
CA THR A 502 -16.77 38.19 32.10
C THR A 502 -16.46 38.63 33.52
N ALA A 503 -15.41 39.42 33.69
CA ALA A 503 -14.99 39.96 34.97
C ALA A 503 -14.28 41.31 34.76
N THR A 504 -14.17 42.09 35.83
CA THR A 504 -13.52 43.41 35.77
C THR A 504 -11.99 43.33 35.64
N ARG A 505 -11.37 42.22 36.06
CA ARG A 505 -9.92 42.02 36.09
C ARG A 505 -9.49 40.73 35.38
N ALA A 506 -8.24 40.72 34.91
CA ALA A 506 -7.57 39.50 34.49
C ALA A 506 -7.31 38.58 35.69
N GLY A 507 -7.23 37.27 35.45
CA GLY A 507 -6.95 36.28 36.51
C GLY A 507 -8.14 35.82 37.34
N SER A 508 -9.38 36.26 37.05
CA SER A 508 -10.60 35.80 37.74
C SER A 508 -11.09 34.39 37.35
N ALA A 509 -10.20 33.49 36.91
CA ALA A 509 -10.52 32.10 36.54
C ALA A 509 -11.61 31.89 35.45
N LYS A 510 -11.88 32.89 34.59
CA LYS A 510 -12.91 32.80 33.52
C LYS A 510 -12.73 31.61 32.57
N SER A 511 -11.51 31.42 32.06
CA SER A 511 -11.20 30.31 31.16
C SER A 511 -11.33 28.97 31.87
N LEU A 512 -10.91 28.87 33.14
CA LEU A 512 -11.11 27.68 33.96
C LEU A 512 -12.60 27.36 34.16
N LEU A 513 -13.44 28.36 34.41
CA LEU A 513 -14.89 28.16 34.51
C LEU A 513 -15.47 27.60 33.20
N MET A 514 -15.03 28.12 32.04
CA MET A 514 -15.50 27.66 30.73
C MET A 514 -14.92 26.29 30.33
N ASP A 515 -13.80 25.88 30.90
CA ASP A 515 -13.29 24.52 30.73
C ASP A 515 -14.08 23.48 31.52
N VAL A 516 -14.76 23.83 32.61
CA VAL A 516 -15.55 22.87 33.42
C VAL A 516 -16.62 22.14 32.58
N PRO A 517 -17.51 22.83 31.82
CA PRO A 517 -18.44 22.17 30.91
C PRO A 517 -17.75 21.24 29.89
N ALA A 518 -16.62 21.66 29.32
CA ALA A 518 -15.87 20.88 28.34
C ALA A 518 -15.26 19.62 28.97
N LEU A 519 -14.66 19.75 30.15
CA LEU A 519 -14.04 18.66 30.89
C LEU A 519 -15.06 17.60 31.27
N VAL A 520 -16.23 18.01 31.75
CA VAL A 520 -17.31 17.06 32.11
C VAL A 520 -17.89 16.36 30.88
N ALA A 521 -18.11 17.08 29.78
CA ALA A 521 -18.73 16.51 28.59
C ALA A 521 -17.76 15.69 27.70
N THR A 522 -16.47 16.03 27.73
CA THR A 522 -15.48 15.49 26.76
C THR A 522 -14.24 14.88 27.39
N GLY A 523 -14.04 15.05 28.70
CA GLY A 523 -12.80 14.69 29.39
C GLY A 523 -11.63 15.63 29.10
N ARG A 524 -11.85 16.75 28.39
CA ARG A 524 -10.80 17.67 27.92
C ARG A 524 -11.23 19.13 28.01
N PRO A 525 -10.29 20.09 28.04
CA PRO A 525 -10.57 21.51 27.87
C PRO A 525 -11.29 21.80 26.54
N ALA A 526 -11.90 22.98 26.43
CA ALA A 526 -12.61 23.37 25.21
C ALA A 526 -11.66 23.57 24.01
N THR A 527 -12.16 23.38 22.79
CA THR A 527 -11.44 23.85 21.60
C THR A 527 -11.39 25.36 21.60
N ILE A 528 -10.20 25.96 21.57
CA ILE A 528 -10.04 27.41 21.57
C ILE A 528 -10.24 27.94 20.15
N PHE A 529 -11.07 28.97 20.03
CA PHE A 529 -11.40 29.65 18.79
C PHE A 529 -11.05 31.14 18.89
N ASP A 530 -10.06 31.57 18.11
CA ASP A 530 -9.66 32.96 18.07
C ASP A 530 -10.66 33.76 17.21
N LEU A 531 -11.46 34.62 17.85
CA LEU A 531 -12.39 35.50 17.16
C LEU A 531 -11.62 36.69 16.55
N GLY A 532 -11.29 36.59 15.25
CA GLY A 532 -10.68 37.67 14.48
C GLY A 532 -11.67 38.75 14.04
N ALA A 533 -11.15 39.85 13.50
CA ALA A 533 -11.97 40.96 12.99
C ALA A 533 -12.52 40.74 11.56
N ASP A 534 -11.89 39.85 10.77
CA ASP A 534 -12.31 39.54 9.40
C ASP A 534 -13.47 38.53 9.41
N ALA A 535 -14.65 38.97 8.96
CA ALA A 535 -15.86 38.16 8.91
C ALA A 535 -15.72 36.93 8.01
N ASP A 536 -15.01 37.04 6.88
CA ASP A 536 -14.80 35.92 5.96
C ASP A 536 -13.88 34.87 6.58
N GLU A 537 -12.89 35.32 7.35
CA GLU A 537 -12.01 34.42 8.08
C GLU A 537 -12.75 33.71 9.22
N VAL A 538 -13.59 34.43 9.96
CA VAL A 538 -14.43 33.87 11.03
C VAL A 538 -15.40 32.83 10.46
N GLU A 539 -16.06 33.09 9.32
CA GLU A 539 -16.94 32.11 8.67
C GLU A 539 -16.19 30.82 8.31
N LYS A 540 -15.01 30.97 7.70
CA LYS A 540 -14.15 29.85 7.30
C LYS A 540 -13.69 29.01 8.51
N ARG A 541 -13.27 29.65 9.61
CA ARG A 541 -12.89 28.96 10.86
C ARG A 541 -14.10 28.27 11.49
N MET A 542 -15.26 28.94 11.54
CA MET A 542 -16.51 28.41 12.09
C MET A 542 -16.94 27.13 11.37
N LEU A 543 -16.94 27.15 10.03
CA LEU A 543 -17.24 25.95 9.24
C LEU A 543 -16.23 24.84 9.51
N SER A 544 -14.95 25.16 9.74
CA SER A 544 -13.92 24.16 10.02
C SER A 544 -14.14 23.44 11.35
N VAL A 545 -14.51 24.13 12.42
CA VAL A 545 -14.76 23.50 13.73
C VAL A 545 -16.06 22.70 13.73
N LEU A 546 -17.11 23.20 13.09
CA LEU A 546 -18.38 22.48 12.98
C LEU A 546 -18.30 21.27 12.05
N LEU A 547 -17.54 21.36 10.96
CA LEU A 547 -17.28 20.20 10.09
C LEU A 547 -16.53 19.10 10.84
N ALA A 548 -15.50 19.49 11.61
CA ALA A 548 -14.72 18.60 12.46
C ALA A 548 -15.51 18.05 13.65
N GLY A 549 -16.72 18.55 13.92
CA GLY A 549 -17.59 18.07 15.00
C GLY A 549 -17.06 18.40 16.39
N ASP A 550 -16.34 19.52 16.56
CA ASP A 550 -15.91 19.99 17.87
C ASP A 550 -17.13 20.25 18.78
N SER A 551 -17.25 19.53 19.90
CA SER A 551 -18.46 19.55 20.73
C SER A 551 -18.57 20.77 21.66
N VAL A 552 -17.44 21.30 22.15
CA VAL A 552 -17.38 22.49 23.01
C VAL A 552 -16.27 23.42 22.52
N ILE A 553 -16.65 24.65 22.19
CA ILE A 553 -15.79 25.66 21.55
C ILE A 553 -15.77 26.91 22.43
N ASN A 554 -14.59 27.37 22.82
CA ASN A 554 -14.43 28.58 23.63
C ASN A 554 -13.77 29.70 22.82
N LEU A 555 -14.48 30.82 22.69
CA LEU A 555 -13.98 32.10 22.18
C LEU A 555 -13.23 32.78 23.33
N ASP A 556 -11.99 32.35 23.54
CA ASP A 556 -11.22 32.76 24.72
C ASP A 556 -10.59 34.14 24.54
N ASN A 557 -10.52 34.89 25.64
CA ASN A 557 -9.89 36.20 25.75
C ASN A 557 -10.36 37.20 24.68
N LEU A 558 -11.67 37.44 24.59
CA LEU A 558 -12.25 38.44 23.72
C LEU A 558 -11.74 39.85 24.07
N GLU A 559 -11.00 40.45 23.14
CA GLU A 559 -10.53 41.84 23.19
C GLU A 559 -11.50 42.82 22.50
N VAL A 560 -12.48 42.29 21.77
CA VAL A 560 -13.48 43.05 21.02
C VAL A 560 -14.90 42.73 21.50
N PRO A 561 -15.89 43.61 21.26
CA PRO A 561 -17.29 43.31 21.56
C PRO A 561 -17.76 42.04 20.87
N LEU A 562 -18.46 41.18 21.61
CA LEU A 562 -19.02 39.94 21.09
C LEU A 562 -20.16 40.25 20.11
N SER A 563 -19.87 40.04 18.82
CA SER A 563 -20.77 40.33 17.70
C SER A 563 -20.40 39.47 16.49
N GLY A 564 -21.27 39.43 15.46
CA GLY A 564 -20.96 38.82 14.17
C GLY A 564 -22.11 37.99 13.59
N ALA A 565 -22.40 38.19 12.30
CA ALA A 565 -23.51 37.53 11.62
C ALA A 565 -23.36 35.99 11.57
N THR A 566 -22.14 35.50 11.32
CA THR A 566 -21.84 34.05 11.28
C THR A 566 -22.11 33.39 12.63
N LEU A 567 -21.66 34.00 13.73
CA LEU A 567 -21.91 33.49 15.08
C LEU A 567 -23.40 33.52 15.41
N CYS A 568 -24.11 34.61 15.09
CA CYS A 568 -25.57 34.68 15.23
C CYS A 568 -26.27 33.53 14.49
N LYS A 569 -25.85 33.24 13.25
CA LYS A 569 -26.41 32.16 12.43
C LYS A 569 -26.15 30.79 13.06
N ALA A 570 -24.93 30.53 13.53
CA ALA A 570 -24.56 29.28 14.18
C ALA A 570 -25.37 29.03 15.47
N LEU A 571 -25.69 30.07 16.23
CA LEU A 571 -26.46 29.96 17.48
C LEU A 571 -27.99 29.87 17.26
N SER A 572 -28.50 30.21 16.07
CA SER A 572 -29.95 30.34 15.81
C SER A 572 -30.50 29.33 14.82
N SER A 573 -29.69 28.41 14.33
CA SER A 573 -30.08 27.44 13.31
C SER A 573 -29.39 26.12 13.57
N GLU A 574 -30.07 25.00 13.30
CA GLU A 574 -29.52 23.65 13.48
C GLU A 574 -28.37 23.34 12.51
N THR A 575 -28.33 24.04 11.37
CA THR A 575 -27.27 23.91 10.38
C THR A 575 -26.85 25.26 9.83
N ILE A 576 -25.60 25.34 9.39
CA ILE A 576 -25.12 26.45 8.56
C ILE A 576 -24.50 25.92 7.27
N THR A 577 -24.75 26.66 6.20
CA THR A 577 -24.16 26.40 4.87
C THR A 577 -23.15 27.48 4.55
N GLY A 578 -21.99 27.08 4.03
CA GLY A 578 -20.97 27.99 3.53
C GLY A 578 -19.88 27.26 2.75
N ARG A 579 -18.90 28.00 2.24
CA ARG A 579 -17.80 27.46 1.42
C ARG A 579 -16.63 27.03 2.29
N LEU A 580 -16.19 25.79 2.14
CA LEU A 580 -15.10 25.25 2.93
C LEU A 580 -13.73 25.79 2.50
N LEU A 581 -12.83 25.95 3.47
CA LEU A 581 -11.44 26.30 3.23
C LEU A 581 -10.70 25.20 2.47
N GLY A 582 -9.97 25.56 1.41
CA GLY A 582 -9.13 24.63 0.66
C GLY A 582 -9.89 23.73 -0.33
N PHE A 583 -11.22 23.85 -0.40
CA PHE A 583 -12.06 23.10 -1.33
C PHE A 583 -12.98 24.04 -2.11
N ASN A 584 -13.17 23.79 -3.41
CA ASN A 584 -14.22 24.44 -4.21
C ASN A 584 -15.59 23.78 -3.98
N LYS A 585 -15.97 23.56 -2.71
CA LYS A 585 -17.23 22.91 -2.33
C LYS A 585 -17.95 23.71 -1.25
N VAL A 586 -19.28 23.76 -1.40
CA VAL A 586 -20.21 24.23 -0.38
C VAL A 586 -20.61 23.05 0.48
N ALA A 587 -20.64 23.23 1.80
CA ALA A 587 -21.07 22.21 2.73
C ALA A 587 -22.09 22.79 3.72
N THR A 588 -23.05 21.96 4.09
CA THR A 588 -24.00 22.24 5.18
C THR A 588 -23.57 21.43 6.40
N VAL A 589 -23.21 22.12 7.47
CA VAL A 589 -22.69 21.51 8.71
C VAL A 589 -23.67 21.72 9.86
N PRO A 590 -23.90 20.70 10.71
CA PRO A 590 -24.65 20.86 11.96
C PRO A 590 -23.96 21.84 12.91
N THR A 591 -24.76 22.61 13.65
CA THR A 591 -24.30 23.56 14.68
C THR A 591 -24.34 22.97 16.09
N CYS A 592 -24.39 21.64 16.20
CA CYS A 592 -24.48 20.87 17.44
C CYS A 592 -23.19 20.94 18.28
N ALA A 593 -22.74 22.14 18.60
CA ALA A 593 -21.62 22.47 19.45
C ALA A 593 -22.06 23.51 20.50
N LEU A 594 -21.51 23.42 21.70
CA LEU A 594 -21.66 24.46 22.72
C LEU A 594 -20.61 25.54 22.46
N PHE A 595 -21.08 26.79 22.33
CA PHE A 595 -20.20 27.94 22.27
C PHE A 595 -20.09 28.58 23.65
N LEU A 596 -18.85 28.85 24.04
CA LEU A 596 -18.45 29.55 25.25
C LEU A 596 -17.63 30.77 24.85
N ALA A 597 -17.55 31.76 25.73
CA ALA A 597 -16.72 32.93 25.53
C ALA A 597 -16.15 33.41 26.85
N THR A 598 -14.96 34.00 26.80
CA THR A 598 -14.37 34.69 27.95
C THR A 598 -13.85 36.06 27.55
N GLY A 599 -13.83 37.01 28.49
CA GLY A 599 -13.15 38.28 28.26
C GLY A 599 -13.24 39.22 29.46
N ASN A 600 -12.55 40.35 29.38
CA ASN A 600 -12.55 41.36 30.44
C ASN A 600 -13.50 42.50 30.06
N ASN A 601 -14.51 42.77 30.89
CA ASN A 601 -15.53 43.80 30.65
C ASN A 601 -16.15 43.72 29.23
N THR A 602 -16.35 42.49 28.73
CA THR A 602 -16.79 42.26 27.35
C THR A 602 -18.19 42.81 27.12
N GLN A 603 -18.32 43.67 26.11
CA GLN A 603 -19.62 44.16 25.65
C GLN A 603 -20.23 43.19 24.64
N VAL A 604 -21.55 43.09 24.64
CA VAL A 604 -22.31 42.32 23.65
C VAL A 604 -23.13 43.29 22.82
N THR A 605 -23.04 43.22 21.50
CA THR A 605 -23.64 44.22 20.61
C THR A 605 -24.50 43.60 19.52
N GLY A 606 -25.40 44.40 18.94
CA GLY A 606 -26.29 43.99 17.85
C GLY A 606 -27.18 42.81 18.23
N ASP A 607 -27.36 41.91 17.25
CA ASP A 607 -28.23 40.74 17.38
C ASP A 607 -27.74 39.70 18.40
N MET A 608 -26.47 39.75 18.83
CA MET A 608 -25.94 38.82 19.83
C MET A 608 -26.55 39.01 21.22
N THR A 609 -27.10 40.18 21.52
CA THR A 609 -27.70 40.52 22.83
C THR A 609 -28.81 39.57 23.27
N ARG A 610 -29.51 38.92 22.33
CA ARG A 610 -30.59 37.95 22.61
C ARG A 610 -30.14 36.48 22.59
N ARG A 611 -28.84 36.24 22.38
CA ARG A 611 -28.25 34.90 22.14
C ARG A 611 -27.17 34.55 23.15
N VAL A 612 -26.93 35.42 24.12
CA VAL A 612 -25.89 35.28 25.14
C VAL A 612 -26.52 35.11 26.52
N VAL A 613 -25.91 34.24 27.33
CA VAL A 613 -26.13 34.21 28.77
C VAL A 613 -24.83 34.64 29.44
N ILE A 614 -24.87 35.73 30.21
CA ILE A 614 -23.69 36.32 30.84
C ILE A 614 -23.51 35.73 32.24
N CYS A 615 -22.27 35.39 32.58
CA CYS A 615 -21.83 34.95 33.89
C CYS A 615 -20.71 35.88 34.39
N ASN A 616 -20.98 36.62 35.46
CA ASN A 616 -20.04 37.54 36.07
C ASN A 616 -19.27 36.88 37.23
N LEU A 617 -17.94 36.98 37.17
CA LEU A 617 -16.98 36.53 38.18
C LEU A 617 -16.23 37.68 38.85
#